data_AF-A0A535C7M8-F1
#
_entry.id   AF-A0A535C7M8-F1
#
_cell.length_a   1.000
_cell.length_b   1.000
_cell.length_c   1.000
_cell.angle_alpha   90.00
_cell.angle_beta   90.00
_cell.angle_gamma   90.00
#
_symmetry.space_group_name_H-M   'P 1'
#
loop_
_entity.id
_entity.type
_entity.pdbx_description
1 polymer ?
#
loop_
_entity_poly.entity_id
_entity_poly.type
_entity_poly.pdbx_seq_one_letter_code
_entity_poly.pdbx_strand_id
1 'polypeptide(L)'
;ANVQIDELVVNSIAAAEAVLTDTEKDLGVLVADIGGGTTDIAIFADGAIYHSAVLPVGGINVTNDVAIGLRTSLNLAEEIKIKHGTANHGDVQPEELLNVAVLGEEDGQTIQRK
;
A
#
# COMPACT_ATOMS: atom_id res chain seq x y z
N ALA A 1 11.71 14.96 25.66
CA ALA A 1 12.64 14.65 24.56
C ALA A 1 13.44 15.91 24.29
N ASN A 2 14.78 15.85 24.37
CA ASN A 2 15.68 16.99 24.18
C ASN A 2 16.46 16.80 22.87
N VAL A 3 15.72 16.62 21.77
CA VAL A 3 16.27 16.36 20.43
C VAL A 3 15.75 17.45 19.51
N GLN A 4 16.62 18.03 18.70
CA GLN A 4 16.27 19.04 17.71
C GLN A 4 16.17 18.40 16.33
N ILE A 5 15.24 18.89 15.52
CA ILE A 5 15.14 18.51 14.10
C ILE A 5 16.28 19.19 13.37
N ASP A 6 17.07 18.41 12.62
CA ASP A 6 18.17 18.93 11.81
C ASP A 6 17.64 19.43 10.45
N GLU A 7 16.99 18.55 9.69
CA GLU A 7 16.46 18.88 8.35
C GLU A 7 15.18 18.07 8.02
N LEU A 8 14.39 18.57 7.07
CA LEU A 8 13.26 17.86 6.46
C LEU A 8 13.65 17.34 5.08
N VAL A 9 13.34 16.07 4.81
CA VAL A 9 13.66 15.41 3.54
C VAL A 9 12.38 14.94 2.86
N VAL A 10 12.36 14.95 1.52
CA VAL A 10 11.25 14.39 0.73
C VAL A 10 11.20 12.87 0.94
N ASN A 11 10.03 12.34 1.28
CA ASN A 11 9.86 10.93 1.65
C ASN A 11 10.36 9.96 0.56
N SER A 12 9.99 10.18 -0.71
CA SER A 12 10.42 9.30 -1.81
C SER A 12 11.93 9.31 -2.06
N ILE A 13 12.63 10.40 -1.75
CA ILE A 13 14.10 10.46 -1.80
C ILE A 13 14.68 9.63 -0.65
N ALA A 14 14.18 9.81 0.57
CA ALA A 14 14.64 9.04 1.72
C ALA A 14 14.40 7.53 1.54
N ALA A 15 13.23 7.15 0.99
CA ALA A 15 12.93 5.76 0.64
C ALA A 15 13.90 5.21 -0.41
N ALA A 16 14.19 6.00 -1.46
CA ALA A 16 15.15 5.63 -2.49
C ALA A 16 16.57 5.45 -1.93
N GLU A 17 17.03 6.31 -1.02
CA GLU A 17 18.32 6.16 -0.34
C GLU A 17 18.39 4.88 0.52
N ALA A 18 17.26 4.41 1.04
CA ALA A 18 17.22 3.20 1.86
C ALA A 18 17.25 1.90 1.05
N VAL A 19 16.77 1.91 -0.19
CA VAL A 19 16.53 0.67 -0.97
C VAL A 19 17.31 0.56 -2.28
N LEU A 20 17.78 1.67 -2.83
CA LEU A 20 18.52 1.67 -4.11
C LEU A 20 20.03 1.70 -3.90
N THR A 21 20.73 1.07 -4.84
CA THR A 21 22.16 1.21 -5.04
C THR A 21 22.48 2.39 -5.97
N ASP A 22 23.71 2.92 -5.88
CA ASP A 22 24.17 3.98 -6.79
C ASP A 22 24.10 3.54 -8.25
N THR A 23 24.42 2.27 -8.54
CA THR A 23 24.32 1.70 -9.89
C THR A 23 22.90 1.76 -10.45
N GLU A 24 21.86 1.49 -9.63
CA GLU A 24 20.47 1.60 -10.07
C GLU A 24 20.07 3.05 -10.36
N LYS A 25 20.51 3.99 -9.52
CA LYS A 25 20.29 5.43 -9.72
C LYS A 25 20.97 5.95 -10.99
N ASP A 26 22.17 5.45 -11.30
CA ASP A 26 22.93 5.80 -12.51
C ASP A 26 22.28 5.25 -13.78
N LEU A 27 21.90 3.97 -13.78
CA LEU A 27 21.27 3.31 -14.94
C LEU A 27 19.85 3.83 -15.24
N GLY A 28 19.21 4.41 -14.24
CA GLY A 28 17.84 4.89 -14.29
C GLY A 28 16.88 3.93 -13.59
N VAL A 29 16.16 4.44 -12.60
CA VAL A 29 15.25 3.64 -11.75
C VAL A 29 14.14 4.51 -11.20
N LEU A 30 12.98 3.90 -10.95
CA LEU A 30 11.86 4.50 -10.26
C LEU A 30 11.62 3.76 -8.94
N VAL A 31 11.47 4.53 -7.86
CA VAL A 31 10.94 4.03 -6.58
C VAL A 31 9.52 4.54 -6.42
N ALA A 32 8.62 3.63 -6.04
CA ALA A 32 7.26 3.94 -5.62
C ALA A 32 7.08 3.49 -4.17
N ASP A 33 6.97 4.44 -3.25
CA ASP A 33 6.66 4.20 -1.85
C ASP A 33 5.14 4.23 -1.66
N ILE A 34 4.54 3.04 -1.48
CA ILE A 34 3.09 2.88 -1.35
C ILE A 34 2.73 3.00 0.14
N GLY A 35 2.35 4.21 0.55
CA GLY A 35 1.91 4.52 1.90
C GLY A 35 0.42 4.27 2.13
N GLY A 36 -0.07 4.76 3.28
CA GLY A 36 -1.48 4.66 3.65
C GLY A 36 -2.39 5.52 2.77
N GLY A 37 -2.07 6.81 2.61
CA GLY A 37 -2.91 7.77 1.87
C GLY A 37 -2.37 8.17 0.49
N THR A 38 -1.07 7.97 0.26
CA THR A 38 -0.36 8.40 -0.94
C THR A 38 0.57 7.32 -1.43
N THR A 39 0.93 7.42 -2.71
CA THR A 39 2.04 6.71 -3.30
C THR A 39 3.03 7.75 -3.78
N ASP A 40 4.18 7.80 -3.13
CA ASP A 40 5.22 8.78 -3.39
C ASP A 40 6.24 8.20 -4.38
N ILE A 41 6.55 8.95 -5.44
CA ILE A 41 7.41 8.50 -6.54
C ILE A 41 8.67 9.34 -6.59
N ALA A 42 9.81 8.69 -6.82
CA ALA A 42 11.06 9.33 -7.22
C ALA A 42 11.67 8.58 -8.41
N ILE A 43 12.08 9.33 -9.43
CA ILE A 43 12.76 8.83 -10.62
C ILE A 43 14.18 9.34 -10.59
N PHE A 44 15.14 8.44 -10.73
CA PHE A 44 16.56 8.74 -10.85
C PHE A 44 17.05 8.43 -12.27
N ALA A 45 18.01 9.21 -12.74
CA ALA A 45 18.78 8.98 -13.96
C ALA A 45 20.14 9.68 -13.83
N ASP A 46 21.20 9.05 -14.34
CA ASP A 46 22.58 9.59 -14.25
C ASP A 46 22.98 9.97 -12.81
N GLY A 47 22.52 9.19 -11.83
CA GLY A 47 22.89 9.33 -10.42
C GLY A 47 22.15 10.45 -9.68
N ALA A 48 21.25 11.17 -10.36
CA ALA A 48 20.52 12.30 -9.82
C ALA A 48 19.01 12.10 -9.91
N ILE A 49 18.27 12.85 -9.10
CA ILE A 49 16.81 12.88 -9.16
C ILE A 49 16.40 13.59 -10.44
N TYR A 50 15.65 12.88 -11.27
CA TYR A 50 15.06 13.41 -12.49
C TYR A 50 13.67 13.99 -12.25
N HIS A 51 12.85 13.30 -11.45
CA HIS A 51 11.48 13.73 -11.15
C HIS A 51 10.98 13.15 -9.83
N SER A 52 10.04 13.84 -9.19
CA SER A 52 9.26 13.30 -8.08
C SER A 52 7.80 13.72 -8.20
N ALA A 53 6.90 12.84 -7.74
CA ALA A 53 5.47 13.07 -7.78
C ALA A 53 4.79 12.37 -6.60
N VAL A 54 3.64 12.90 -6.19
CA VAL A 54 2.78 12.29 -5.17
C VAL A 54 1.45 11.95 -5.81
N LEU A 55 1.11 10.66 -5.81
CA LEU A 55 -0.21 10.21 -6.25
C LEU A 55 -1.14 10.15 -5.02
N PRO A 56 -2.35 10.75 -5.06
CA PRO A 56 -3.28 10.78 -3.93
C PRO A 56 -4.04 9.44 -3.80
N VAL A 57 -3.31 8.33 -3.85
CA VAL A 57 -3.83 6.97 -3.71
C VAL A 57 -2.83 6.12 -2.91
N GLY A 58 -3.32 5.30 -2.00
CA GLY A 58 -2.51 4.41 -1.18
C GLY A 58 -3.33 3.24 -0.63
N GLY A 59 -2.80 2.60 0.41
CA GLY A 59 -3.41 1.44 1.04
C GLY A 59 -4.84 1.67 1.57
N ILE A 60 -5.20 2.90 1.94
CA ILE A 60 -6.54 3.23 2.45
C ILE A 60 -7.61 3.16 1.36
N ASN A 61 -7.26 3.42 0.10
CA ASN A 61 -8.19 3.29 -1.01
C ASN A 61 -8.60 1.82 -1.17
N VAL A 62 -7.64 0.90 -1.07
CA VAL A 62 -7.90 -0.55 -1.09
C VAL A 62 -8.81 -0.94 0.08
N THR A 63 -8.54 -0.44 1.28
CA THR A 63 -9.37 -0.71 2.47
C THR A 63 -10.80 -0.23 2.30
N ASN A 64 -11.00 0.96 1.74
CA ASN A 64 -12.31 1.52 1.47
C ASN A 64 -13.08 0.66 0.46
N ASP A 65 -12.43 0.23 -0.61
CA ASP A 65 -13.05 -0.61 -1.64
C ASP A 65 -13.47 -1.98 -1.07
N VAL A 66 -12.63 -2.60 -0.24
CA VAL A 66 -12.96 -3.83 0.49
C VAL A 66 -14.16 -3.61 1.43
N ALA A 67 -14.17 -2.52 2.19
CA ALA A 67 -15.26 -2.20 3.11
C ALA A 67 -16.60 -2.04 2.37
N ILE A 68 -16.59 -1.33 1.24
CA ILE A 68 -17.78 -1.14 0.39
C ILE A 68 -18.22 -2.47 -0.23
N GLY A 69 -17.30 -3.20 -0.85
CA GLY A 69 -17.59 -4.45 -1.55
C GLY A 69 -18.14 -5.54 -0.62
N LEU A 70 -17.58 -5.64 0.59
CA LEU A 70 -17.98 -6.62 1.59
C LEU A 70 -19.05 -6.12 2.58
N ARG A 71 -19.43 -4.84 2.46
CA ARG A 71 -20.38 -4.16 3.38
C ARG A 71 -19.99 -4.31 4.84
N THR A 72 -18.71 -4.13 5.13
CA THR A 72 -18.13 -4.31 6.46
C THR A 72 -17.49 -3.02 6.99
N SER A 73 -17.10 -3.00 8.26
CA SER A 73 -16.43 -1.83 8.86
C SER A 73 -15.03 -1.63 8.27
N LEU A 74 -14.53 -0.38 8.27
CA LEU A 74 -13.16 -0.08 7.82
C LEU A 74 -12.09 -0.87 8.59
N ASN A 75 -12.28 -1.06 9.89
CA ASN A 75 -11.34 -1.83 10.72
C ASN A 75 -11.29 -3.30 10.29
N LEU A 76 -12.45 -3.92 10.07
CA LEU A 76 -12.50 -5.31 9.60
C LEU A 76 -12.00 -5.43 8.15
N ALA A 77 -12.30 -4.45 7.29
CA ALA A 77 -11.76 -4.41 5.93
C ALA A 77 -10.22 -4.33 5.92
N GLU A 78 -9.62 -3.50 6.79
CA GLU A 78 -8.16 -3.42 6.94
C GLU A 78 -7.59 -4.75 7.43
N GLU A 79 -8.23 -5.36 8.42
CA GLU A 79 -7.84 -6.67 8.94
C GLU A 79 -7.88 -7.74 7.85
N ILE A 80 -8.95 -7.76 7.03
CA ILE A 80 -9.09 -8.67 5.88
C ILE A 80 -7.98 -8.39 4.86
N LYS A 81 -7.72 -7.14 4.51
CA LYS A 81 -6.66 -6.75 3.57
C LYS A 81 -5.29 -7.24 4.05
N ILE A 82 -4.95 -7.05 5.32
CA ILE A 82 -3.66 -7.47 5.89
C ILE A 82 -3.55 -9.00 5.97
N LYS A 83 -4.61 -9.69 6.42
CA LYS A 83 -4.57 -11.14 6.66
C LYS A 83 -4.76 -11.99 5.40
N HIS A 84 -5.55 -11.51 4.45
CA HIS A 84 -6.02 -12.27 3.29
C HIS A 84 -5.79 -11.57 1.95
N GLY A 85 -5.23 -10.36 1.92
CA GLY A 85 -4.92 -9.66 0.67
C GLY A 85 -3.83 -10.37 -0.14
N THR A 86 -3.97 -10.41 -1.47
CA THR A 86 -2.91 -10.81 -2.40
C THR A 86 -2.94 -9.93 -3.64
N ALA A 87 -1.76 -9.58 -4.15
CA ALA A 87 -1.62 -8.90 -5.44
C ALA A 87 -1.55 -9.88 -6.63
N ASN A 88 -1.51 -11.20 -6.36
CA ASN A 88 -1.49 -12.24 -7.35
C ASN A 88 -2.72 -13.15 -7.19
N HIS A 89 -3.66 -13.00 -8.12
CA HIS A 89 -4.90 -13.76 -8.13
C HIS A 89 -4.68 -15.28 -8.29
N GLY A 90 -3.56 -15.71 -8.87
CA GLY A 90 -3.22 -17.13 -9.02
C GLY A 90 -3.01 -17.86 -7.69
N ASP A 91 -2.72 -17.14 -6.61
CA ASP A 91 -2.44 -17.72 -5.29
C ASP A 91 -3.72 -18.04 -4.51
N VAL A 92 -4.89 -17.61 -5.00
CA VAL A 92 -6.20 -17.85 -4.36
C VAL A 92 -6.80 -19.15 -4.86
N GLN A 93 -6.96 -20.12 -3.96
CA GLN A 93 -7.60 -21.40 -4.29
C GLN A 93 -9.12 -21.18 -4.48
N PRO A 94 -9.76 -21.84 -5.48
CA PRO A 94 -11.19 -21.66 -5.74
C PRO A 94 -12.10 -22.03 -4.56
N GLU A 95 -11.64 -22.94 -3.70
CA GLU A 95 -12.40 -23.43 -2.55
C GLU A 95 -12.18 -22.56 -1.29
N GLU A 96 -11.35 -21.53 -1.35
CA GLU A 96 -11.08 -20.67 -0.21
C GLU A 96 -12.29 -19.79 0.12
N LEU A 97 -12.80 -19.99 1.34
CA LEU A 97 -13.95 -19.26 1.87
C LEU A 97 -13.49 -18.27 2.94
N LEU A 98 -14.13 -17.11 2.96
CA LEU A 98 -13.93 -16.09 3.98
C LEU A 98 -15.25 -15.79 4.68
N ASN A 99 -15.27 -15.88 6.01
CA ASN A 99 -16.41 -15.42 6.80
C ASN A 99 -16.20 -13.96 7.18
N VAL A 100 -17.17 -13.12 6.85
CA VAL A 100 -17.11 -11.67 7.00
C VAL A 100 -18.34 -11.19 7.75
N ALA A 101 -18.13 -10.47 8.86
CA ALA A 101 -19.22 -9.79 9.53
C ALA A 101 -19.73 -8.63 8.65
N VAL A 102 -21.04 -8.63 8.37
CA VAL A 102 -21.72 -7.60 7.57
C VAL A 102 -22.33 -6.58 8.50
N LEU A 103 -22.20 -5.29 8.16
CA LEU A 103 -22.81 -4.22 8.93
C LEU A 103 -24.34 -4.35 8.91
N GLY A 104 -24.93 -4.52 10.09
CA GLY A 104 -26.38 -4.61 10.27
C GLY A 104 -26.96 -6.02 10.19
N GLU A 105 -26.14 -7.06 10.08
CA GLU A 105 -26.56 -8.47 10.11
C GLU A 105 -25.85 -9.21 11.25
N GLU A 106 -26.58 -10.03 12.01
CA GLU A 106 -26.02 -10.73 13.20
C GLU A 106 -25.14 -11.93 12.82
N ASP A 107 -25.47 -12.65 11.74
CA ASP A 107 -24.82 -13.91 11.39
C ASP A 107 -23.61 -13.77 10.44
N GLY A 108 -23.37 -12.56 9.91
CA GLY A 108 -22.36 -12.31 8.87
C GLY A 108 -22.63 -13.08 7.57
N GLN A 109 -21.66 -13.10 6.67
CA GLN A 109 -21.74 -13.83 5.41
C GLN A 109 -20.46 -14.62 5.13
N THR A 110 -20.60 -15.81 4.56
CA THR A 110 -19.48 -16.56 3.99
C THR A 110 -19.41 -16.31 2.49
N ILE A 111 -18.28 -15.82 2.00
CA ILE A 111 -18.03 -15.55 0.59
C ILE A 111 -16.91 -16.44 0.05
N GLN A 112 -16.95 -16.72 -1.24
CA GLN A 112 -15.77 -17.21 -1.94
C GLN A 112 -14.78 -16.05 -2.12
N ARG A 113 -13.49 -16.32 -1.89
CA ARG A 113 -12.44 -15.30 -2.01
C ARG A 113 -12.11 -14.97 -3.48
N LYS A 114 -12.56 -15.80 -4.43
CA LYS A 114 -12.30 -15.69 -5.87
C LYS A 114 -13.49 -15.10 -6.62
#